data_AF-A0A4Z0HAV4-F1
#
_entry.id   AF-A0A4Z0HAV4-F1
#
_cell.length_a   1.000
_cell.length_b   1.000
_cell.length_c   1.000
_cell.angle_alpha   90.00
_cell.angle_beta   90.00
_cell.angle_gamma   90.00
#
_symmetry.space_group_name_H-M   'P 1'
#
loop_
_entity.id
_entity.type
_entity.pdbx_description
1 polymer ?
#
loop_
_entity_poly.entity_id
_entity_poly.type
_entity_poly.pdbx_seq_one_letter_code
_entity_poly.pdbx_strand_id
1 'polypeptide(L)'
;MERHYRLRQDRAVIGSEAVGTLTTEDHRQAFATAMTALLAEFTAYLDRDRADPVADRVGYRQHALWLSPAELEELIGELRAAIAPKLANQSSPARAQYLLSPIHFPLEAPQAEPERPTAGTEQETDM
;
A
#
# COMPACT_ATOMS: atom_id res chain seq x y z
N MET A 1 -9.03 -1.71 -32.56
CA MET A 1 -9.79 -0.98 -31.53
C MET A 1 -8.99 -1.04 -30.24
N GLU A 2 -8.30 0.05 -29.90
CA GLU A 2 -7.56 0.17 -28.64
C GLU A 2 -8.59 0.48 -27.54
N ARG A 3 -8.81 -0.47 -26.62
CA ARG A 3 -9.65 -0.22 -25.45
C ARG A 3 -8.84 0.67 -24.52
N HIS A 4 -9.08 1.97 -24.56
CA HIS A 4 -8.60 2.88 -23.53
C HIS A 4 -9.28 2.50 -22.22
N TYR A 5 -8.65 1.64 -21.44
CA TYR A 5 -8.97 1.46 -20.02
C TYR A 5 -8.64 2.78 -19.33
N ARG A 6 -9.61 3.69 -19.35
CA ARG A 6 -9.66 4.79 -18.40
C ARG A 6 -9.98 4.11 -17.07
N LEU A 7 -8.94 3.69 -16.34
CA LEU A 7 -9.07 3.43 -14.92
C LEU A 7 -9.70 4.69 -14.34
N ARG A 8 -10.97 4.62 -13.97
CA ARG A 8 -11.71 5.73 -13.38
C ARG A 8 -10.93 6.15 -12.14
N GLN A 9 -10.19 7.25 -12.25
CA GLN A 9 -9.38 7.82 -11.17
C GLN A 9 -10.23 8.05 -9.91
N ASP A 10 -11.55 8.24 -10.08
CA ASP A 10 -12.55 8.40 -9.02
C ASP A 10 -12.80 7.15 -8.14
N ARG A 11 -12.26 5.97 -8.49
CA ARG A 11 -12.47 4.72 -7.73
C ARG A 11 -11.22 4.15 -7.06
N ALA A 12 -10.05 4.76 -7.28
CA ALA A 12 -8.79 4.28 -6.72
C ALA A 12 -8.49 4.82 -5.31
N VAL A 13 -9.32 5.73 -4.80
CA VAL A 13 -9.21 6.27 -3.44
C VAL A 13 -10.47 5.88 -2.68
N ILE A 14 -10.44 4.75 -1.98
CA ILE A 14 -11.44 4.52 -0.92
C ILE A 14 -11.12 5.56 0.16
N GLY A 15 -11.98 6.56 0.31
CA GLY A 15 -11.81 7.59 1.33
C GLY A 15 -11.72 6.96 2.73
N SER A 16 -10.88 7.52 3.59
CA SER A 16 -10.58 6.98 4.93
C SER A 16 -11.83 6.71 5.78
N GLU A 17 -12.90 7.52 5.63
CA GLU A 17 -14.18 7.31 6.32
C GLU A 17 -14.93 6.06 5.84
N ALA A 18 -14.86 5.73 4.55
CA ALA A 18 -15.51 4.54 3.99
C ALA A 18 -14.77 3.24 4.34
N VAL A 19 -13.46 3.33 4.64
CA VAL A 19 -12.64 2.20 5.13
C VAL A 19 -13.02 1.86 6.58
N GLY A 20 -13.29 2.87 7.42
CA GLY A 20 -13.56 2.69 8.85
C GLY A 20 -14.88 1.97 9.19
N THR A 21 -15.79 1.84 8.22
CA THR A 21 -17.08 1.15 8.41
C THR A 21 -17.09 -0.30 7.90
N LEU A 22 -16.01 -0.74 7.25
CA LEU A 22 -15.92 -2.07 6.67
C LEU A 22 -15.67 -3.11 7.77
N THR A 23 -16.31 -4.27 7.65
CA THR A 23 -15.96 -5.41 8.48
C THR A 23 -14.62 -6.00 8.04
N THR A 24 -14.02 -6.81 8.90
CA THR A 24 -12.80 -7.57 8.54
C THR A 24 -13.00 -8.40 7.26
N GLU A 25 -14.19 -8.96 7.06
CA GLU A 25 -14.49 -9.74 5.87
C GLU A 25 -14.63 -8.87 4.62
N ASP A 26 -15.24 -7.69 4.76
CA ASP A 26 -15.29 -6.72 3.66
C ASP A 26 -13.89 -6.28 3.24
N HIS A 27 -12.97 -6.08 4.19
CA HIS A 27 -11.57 -5.79 3.87
C HIS A 27 -10.89 -6.93 3.12
N ARG A 28 -11.10 -8.19 3.52
CA ARG A 28 -10.55 -9.35 2.80
C ARG A 28 -11.09 -9.42 1.38
N GLN A 29 -12.39 -9.26 1.20
CA GLN A 29 -13.04 -9.33 -0.10
C GLN A 29 -12.60 -8.17 -1.01
N ALA A 30 -12.51 -6.96 -0.46
CA ALA A 30 -12.04 -5.79 -1.19
C ALA A 30 -10.58 -5.96 -1.61
N PHE A 31 -9.71 -6.42 -0.72
CA PHE A 31 -8.31 -6.66 -1.03
C PHE A 31 -8.13 -7.75 -2.09
N ALA A 32 -8.83 -8.88 -1.97
CA ALA A 32 -8.81 -9.94 -2.97
C ALA A 32 -9.25 -9.43 -4.34
N THR A 33 -10.33 -8.66 -4.39
CA THR A 33 -10.82 -8.04 -5.63
C THR A 33 -9.78 -7.10 -6.25
N ALA A 34 -9.12 -6.28 -5.44
CA ALA A 34 -8.05 -5.39 -5.90
C ALA A 34 -6.84 -6.18 -6.46
N MET A 35 -6.46 -7.27 -5.79
CA MET A 35 -5.37 -8.14 -6.25
C MET A 35 -5.70 -8.87 -7.55
N THR A 36 -6.93 -9.34 -7.72
CA THR A 36 -7.39 -9.94 -8.99
C THR A 36 -7.36 -8.92 -10.13
N ALA A 37 -7.81 -7.69 -9.89
CA ALA A 37 -7.73 -6.63 -10.90
C ALA A 37 -6.28 -6.31 -11.26
N LEU A 38 -5.39 -6.19 -10.28
CA LEU A 38 -3.96 -5.94 -10.52
C LEU A 38 -3.31 -7.07 -11.32
N LEU A 39 -3.63 -8.33 -11.01
CA LEU A 39 -3.15 -9.49 -11.75
C LEU A 39 -3.63 -9.47 -13.20
N ALA A 40 -4.91 -9.16 -13.43
CA ALA A 40 -5.47 -9.07 -14.78
C ALA A 40 -4.79 -7.99 -15.62
N GLU A 41 -4.54 -6.81 -15.05
CA GLU A 41 -3.81 -5.73 -15.72
C GLU A 41 -2.36 -6.11 -16.04
N PHE A 42 -1.68 -6.83 -15.13
CA PHE A 42 -0.33 -7.31 -15.37
C PHE A 42 -0.27 -8.39 -16.46
N THR A 43 -1.21 -9.33 -16.47
CA THR A 43 -1.32 -10.32 -17.56
C THR A 43 -1.59 -9.63 -18.90
N ALA A 44 -2.52 -8.67 -18.94
CA ALA A 44 -2.80 -7.91 -20.16
C ALA A 44 -1.62 -7.06 -20.64
N TYR A 45 -0.74 -6.63 -19.74
CA TYR A 45 0.54 -6.01 -20.10
C TYR A 45 1.47 -7.03 -20.78
N LEU A 46 1.63 -8.23 -20.23
CA LEU A 46 2.50 -9.28 -20.77
C LEU A 46 2.02 -9.82 -22.12
N ASP A 47 0.71 -9.81 -22.39
CA ASP A 47 0.13 -10.28 -23.65
C ASP A 47 0.39 -9.33 -24.85
N ARG A 48 1.06 -8.19 -24.64
CA ARG A 48 1.41 -7.23 -25.72
C ARG A 48 2.64 -7.73 -26.48
N ASP A 49 2.59 -7.64 -27.82
CA ASP A 49 3.69 -8.06 -28.72
C ASP A 49 5.08 -7.47 -28.41
N ARG A 50 5.15 -6.35 -27.67
CA ARG A 50 6.39 -5.65 -27.32
C ARG A 50 6.58 -5.45 -25.81
N ALA A 51 5.91 -6.24 -24.98
CA ALA A 51 6.14 -6.19 -23.54
C ALA A 51 7.60 -6.59 -23.24
N ASP A 52 8.34 -5.70 -22.57
CA ASP A 52 9.69 -5.99 -22.07
C ASP A 52 9.77 -5.53 -20.61
N PRO A 53 9.53 -6.44 -19.64
CA PRO A 53 9.51 -6.08 -18.22
C PRO A 53 10.79 -5.40 -17.72
N VAL A 54 11.93 -5.68 -18.36
CA VAL A 54 13.22 -5.08 -17.99
C VAL A 54 13.31 -3.67 -18.55
N ALA A 55 13.06 -3.48 -19.86
CA ALA A 55 13.09 -2.17 -20.49
C ALA A 55 12.01 -1.23 -19.93
N ASP A 56 10.84 -1.79 -19.59
CA ASP A 56 9.72 -1.10 -18.98
C ASP A 56 9.93 -0.87 -17.47
N ARG A 57 11.02 -1.37 -16.87
CA ARG A 57 11.38 -1.17 -15.46
C ARG A 57 10.31 -1.67 -14.48
N VAL A 58 9.71 -2.81 -14.77
CA VAL A 58 8.78 -3.48 -13.86
C VAL A 58 9.49 -3.80 -12.54
N GLY A 59 8.90 -3.36 -11.44
CA GLY A 59 9.43 -3.59 -10.09
C GLY A 59 8.85 -4.85 -9.46
N TYR A 60 9.71 -5.72 -8.94
CA TYR A 60 9.34 -6.94 -8.18
C TYR A 60 9.72 -6.85 -6.69
N ARG A 61 10.10 -5.66 -6.22
CA ARG A 61 10.70 -5.49 -4.89
C ARG A 61 9.63 -5.27 -3.84
N GLN A 62 9.70 -6.08 -2.78
CA GLN A 62 9.00 -5.88 -1.53
C GLN A 62 10.04 -5.80 -0.42
N HIS A 63 9.90 -4.81 0.48
CA HIS A 63 10.83 -4.59 1.59
C HIS A 63 10.04 -4.57 2.89
N ALA A 64 10.53 -5.29 3.90
CA ALA A 64 10.05 -5.14 5.27
C ALA A 64 10.80 -3.98 5.93
N LEU A 65 10.07 -3.09 6.59
CA LEU A 65 10.60 -1.91 7.28
C LEU A 65 10.15 -1.92 8.74
N TRP A 66 11.06 -1.55 9.65
CA TRP A 66 10.74 -1.26 11.03
C TRP A 66 10.56 0.24 11.18
N LEU A 67 9.34 0.68 11.51
CA LEU A 67 8.98 2.09 11.58
C LEU A 67 8.13 2.32 12.83
N SER A 68 8.41 3.41 13.53
CA SER A 68 7.47 4.00 14.49
C SER A 68 6.24 4.58 13.76
N PRO A 69 5.13 4.87 14.46
CA PRO A 69 3.97 5.51 13.85
C PRO A 69 4.30 6.84 13.15
N ALA A 70 5.19 7.66 13.74
CA ALA A 70 5.60 8.93 13.15
C ALA A 70 6.40 8.73 11.85
N GLU A 71 7.33 7.78 11.83
CA GLU A 71 8.12 7.46 10.63
C GLU A 71 7.24 6.84 9.52
N LEU A 72 6.20 6.08 9.89
CA LEU A 72 5.23 5.58 8.92
C LEU A 72 4.40 6.70 8.30
N GLU A 73 3.92 7.65 9.11
CA GLU A 73 3.20 8.84 8.60
C GLU A 73 4.08 9.68 7.68
N GLU A 74 5.34 9.88 8.05
CA GLU A 74 6.34 10.56 7.23
C GLU A 74 6.53 9.86 5.87
N LEU A 75 6.80 8.55 5.87
CA LEU A 75 6.95 7.76 4.65
C LEU A 75 5.71 7.84 3.74
N ILE A 76 4.50 7.74 4.32
CA ILE A 76 3.25 7.88 3.56
C ILE A 76 3.15 9.28 2.94
N GLY A 77 3.52 10.32 3.70
CA GLY A 77 3.57 11.70 3.23
C GLY A 77 4.52 11.86 2.05
N GLU A 78 5.73 11.33 2.15
CA GLU A 78 6.76 11.39 1.10
C GLU A 78 6.33 10.64 -0.17
N LEU A 79 5.77 9.43 -0.03
CA LEU A 79 5.23 8.67 -1.16
C LEU A 79 4.12 9.45 -1.88
N ARG A 80 3.20 10.06 -1.13
CA ARG A 80 2.15 10.91 -1.70
C ARG A 80 2.73 12.13 -2.41
N ALA A 81 3.71 12.80 -1.82
CA ALA A 81 4.36 13.97 -2.41
C ALA A 81 5.10 13.61 -3.71
N ALA A 82 5.69 12.40 -3.80
CA ALA A 82 6.33 11.91 -5.01
C ALA A 82 5.32 11.54 -6.13
N ILE A 83 4.17 10.96 -5.77
CA ILE A 83 3.18 10.43 -6.71
C ILE A 83 2.20 11.51 -7.19
N ALA A 84 1.62 12.31 -6.29
CA ALA A 84 0.51 13.21 -6.60
C ALA A 84 0.80 14.17 -7.78
N PRO A 85 1.99 14.80 -7.89
CA PRO A 85 2.31 15.66 -9.03
C PRO A 85 2.33 14.92 -10.36
N LYS A 86 2.58 13.61 -10.36
CA LYS A 86 2.68 12.79 -11.58
C LYS A 86 1.33 12.31 -12.09
N LEU A 87 0.31 12.27 -11.23
CA LEU A 87 -1.06 11.87 -11.61
C LEU A 87 -1.70 12.85 -12.60
N ALA A 88 -1.29 14.11 -12.58
CA ALA A 88 -1.75 15.14 -13.51
C ALA A 88 -1.04 15.12 -14.87
N ASN A 89 -0.03 14.26 -15.06
CA ASN A 89 0.69 14.17 -16.33
C ASN A 89 -0.24 13.70 -17.45
N GLN A 90 -0.30 14.47 -18.54
CA GLN A 90 -1.01 14.06 -19.75
C GLN A 90 -0.21 13.04 -20.55
N SER A 91 -0.95 12.20 -21.29
CA SER A 91 -0.40 11.28 -22.29
C SER A 91 0.34 12.05 -23.39
N SER A 92 1.44 11.49 -23.88
CA SER A 92 2.23 12.05 -24.99
C SER A 92 3.04 10.94 -25.67
N PRO A 93 3.52 11.11 -26.91
CA PRO A 93 4.34 10.11 -27.60
C PRO A 93 5.63 9.69 -26.86
N ALA A 94 6.14 10.53 -25.96
CA ALA A 94 7.36 10.25 -25.18
C ALA A 94 7.08 9.62 -23.80
N ARG A 95 5.81 9.31 -23.47
CA ARG A 95 5.41 8.82 -22.13
C ARG A 95 4.62 7.53 -22.25
N ALA A 96 5.08 6.50 -21.55
CA ALA A 96 4.29 5.29 -21.32
C ALA A 96 3.37 5.47 -20.11
N GLN A 97 2.23 4.77 -20.13
CA GLN A 97 1.34 4.69 -18.98
C GLN A 97 1.80 3.57 -18.05
N TYR A 98 2.05 3.92 -16.80
CA TYR A 98 2.41 2.97 -15.74
C TYR A 98 1.23 2.77 -14.81
N LEU A 99 0.91 1.51 -14.49
CA LEU A 99 0.02 1.19 -13.39
C LEU A 99 0.84 1.17 -12.10
N LEU A 100 0.46 2.01 -11.14
CA LEU A 100 1.08 2.06 -9.81
C LEU A 100 0.02 1.73 -8.77
N SER A 101 0.22 0.63 -8.03
CA SER A 101 -0.65 0.21 -6.92
C SER A 101 0.19 0.07 -5.64
N PRO A 102 0.36 1.14 -4.84
CA PRO A 102 1.11 1.06 -3.60
C PRO A 102 0.31 0.29 -2.54
N ILE A 103 0.84 -0.86 -2.11
CA ILE A 103 0.24 -1.71 -1.08
C ILE A 103 1.17 -1.70 0.14
N HIS A 104 0.65 -1.31 1.30
CA HIS A 104 1.36 -1.37 2.58
C HIS A 104 0.40 -1.80 3.68
N PHE A 105 0.89 -2.63 4.61
CA PHE A 105 0.20 -3.06 5.82
C PHE A 105 1.25 -3.60 6.81
N PRO A 106 1.00 -3.55 8.13
CA PRO A 106 1.92 -4.11 9.11
C PRO A 106 2.01 -5.63 8.97
N LEU A 107 3.22 -6.19 9.08
CA LEU A 107 3.42 -7.64 9.15
C LEU A 107 3.16 -8.17 10.57
N GLU A 108 3.43 -7.34 11.58
CA GLU A 108 3.21 -7.62 13.00
C GLU A 108 2.70 -6.36 13.69
N ALA A 109 1.93 -6.51 14.77
CA ALA A 109 1.55 -5.38 15.62
C ALA A 109 2.79 -4.88 16.39
N PRO A 110 2.93 -3.56 16.64
CA PRO A 110 3.97 -3.06 17.52
C PRO A 110 3.93 -3.81 18.85
N GLN A 111 5.08 -4.29 19.31
CA GLN A 111 5.19 -4.92 20.63
C GLN A 111 4.83 -3.85 21.66
N ALA A 112 3.69 -3.99 22.33
CA ALA A 112 3.42 -3.18 23.51
C ALA A 112 4.50 -3.52 24.54
N GLU A 113 5.24 -2.53 25.03
CA GLU A 113 6.18 -2.74 26.13
C GLU A 113 5.41 -3.43 27.27
N PRO A 114 5.87 -4.60 27.76
CA PRO A 114 5.24 -5.22 28.91
C PRO A 114 5.34 -4.23 30.07
N GLU A 115 4.19 -3.86 30.65
CA GLU A 115 4.14 -3.06 31.87
C GLU A 115 5.11 -3.70 32.88
N ARG A 116 6.22 -3.01 33.16
CA ARG A 116 7.15 -3.45 34.20
C ARG A 116 6.35 -3.56 35.50
N PRO A 117 6.31 -4.73 36.16
CA PRO A 117 5.73 -4.83 37.48
C PRO A 117 6.43 -3.80 38.36
N THR A 118 5.68 -2.81 38.83
CA THR A 118 6.17 -1.96 39.92
C THR A 118 6.42 -2.91 41.09
N ALA A 119 7.69 -3.20 41.34
CA ALA A 119 8.13 -3.91 42.53
C ALA A 119 7.75 -3.05 43.74
N GLY A 120 6.53 -3.28 44.24
CA GLY A 120 6.09 -2.81 45.53
C GLY A 120 6.85 -3.61 46.57
N THR A 121 7.85 -2.95 47.15
CA THR A 121 8.52 -3.21 48.42
C THR A 121 7.93 -4.37 49.23
N GLU A 122 8.64 -5.49 49.25
CA GLU A 122 8.64 -6.39 50.40
C GLU A 122 9.13 -5.57 51.61
N GLN A 123 8.20 -5.17 52.48
CA GLN A 123 8.52 -4.81 53.85
C GLN A 123 8.12 -5.99 54.73
N GLU A 124 8.98 -7.00 54.70
CA GLU A 124 9.14 -7.95 55.80
C GLU A 124 9.95 -7.24 56.89
N THR A 125 9.29 -6.80 57.96
CA THR A 125 9.91 -6.73 59.28
C THR A 125 8.82 -7.01 60.31
N ASP A 126 8.77 -8.28 60.68
CA ASP A 126 8.29 -8.78 61.96
C ASP A 126 9.03 -8.06 63.11
N MET A 127 8.28 -7.42 64.01
CA MET A 127 8.43 -7.41 65.49
C MET A 127 7.67 -6.23 66.14
#